data_AF-B9Z6V0-F1
#
_entry.id   AF-B9Z6V0-F1
#
_cell.length_a   1.000
_cell.length_b   1.000
_cell.length_c   1.000
_cell.angle_alpha   90.00
_cell.angle_beta   90.00
_cell.angle_gamma   90.00
#
_symmetry.space_group_name_H-M   'P 1'
#
loop_
_entity.id
_entity.type
_entity.pdbx_description
1 polymer ?
#
loop_
_entity_poly.entity_id
_entity_poly.type
_entity_poly.pdbx_seq_one_letter_code
_entity_poly.pdbx_strand_id
1 'polypeptide(L)'
;MMGDLIPFESGGELAPLSAPDLQPADAWQVPAPDFITEHQYSEGTPTFFGVPLDGASMQQAEHAVSQMATVFERDMAQYRFDGWLVDAAINWFKSNALLPIGPTSPNHNYRLHGFRFPASDRDAVNSFLNHMARVNAPQRFVQACLWWINQLGQQQQTQQHQQHQHAATLDDLTDAEFAIVQKRAERDLENGKAILRQKWGSQYTQRMKVVQAHIANLPAVQREFLETAVCQGGMLLANAPETIERLYAEAINKSINPGNLAGEIAAIEQVMKTDRKRYNSDVVLQERLRALYSMRDGN
;
A
#
# COMPACT_ATOMS: atom_id res chain seq x y z
N MET A 1 -21.64 84.20 -18.59
CA MET A 1 -20.84 84.25 -19.83
C MET A 1 -20.89 82.86 -20.44
N MET A 2 -21.47 82.76 -21.64
CA MET A 2 -21.50 81.54 -22.46
C MET A 2 -20.06 81.13 -22.79
N GLY A 3 -19.76 79.84 -22.62
CA GLY A 3 -18.53 79.22 -23.08
C GLY A 3 -18.89 78.19 -24.15
N ASP A 4 -18.44 78.48 -25.37
CA ASP A 4 -18.78 77.77 -26.60
C ASP A 4 -18.34 76.30 -26.63
N LEU A 5 -19.15 75.52 -27.35
CA LEU A 5 -18.82 74.18 -27.84
C LEU A 5 -17.72 74.30 -28.90
N ILE A 6 -16.60 73.59 -28.72
CA ILE A 6 -15.61 73.40 -29.77
C ILE A 6 -15.92 72.08 -30.50
N PRO A 7 -15.94 72.06 -31.85
CA PRO A 7 -16.40 70.93 -32.65
C PRO A 7 -15.33 69.84 -32.81
N PHE A 8 -15.83 68.64 -33.10
CA PHE A 8 -15.07 67.43 -33.41
C PHE A 8 -14.35 67.58 -34.76
N GLU A 9 -13.00 67.60 -34.77
CA GLU A 9 -12.22 67.48 -36.00
C GLU A 9 -12.00 66.00 -36.35
N SER A 10 -12.63 65.60 -37.45
CA SER A 10 -12.39 64.34 -38.13
C SER A 10 -11.23 64.47 -39.11
N GLY A 11 -10.26 63.55 -39.02
CA GLY A 11 -9.39 63.19 -40.15
C GLY A 11 -7.92 63.54 -39.97
N GLY A 12 -7.16 62.58 -39.47
CA GLY A 12 -5.71 62.51 -39.62
C GLY A 12 -5.32 61.05 -39.85
N GLU A 13 -4.66 60.78 -40.96
CA GLU A 13 -4.40 59.47 -41.55
C GLU A 13 -3.59 58.53 -40.63
N LEU A 14 -3.93 57.25 -40.69
CA LEU A 14 -3.23 56.15 -40.03
C LEU A 14 -1.82 56.00 -40.61
N ALA A 15 -0.80 56.38 -39.83
CA ALA A 15 0.56 55.90 -40.07
C ALA A 15 0.67 54.42 -39.66
N PRO A 16 1.30 53.55 -40.47
CA PRO A 16 1.51 52.16 -40.10
C PRO A 16 2.58 52.10 -39.00
N LEU A 17 2.15 51.90 -37.75
CA LEU A 17 3.07 51.63 -36.65
C LEU A 17 3.64 50.21 -36.83
N SER A 18 4.85 50.17 -37.35
CA SER A 18 5.75 49.02 -37.28
C SER A 18 5.83 48.54 -35.83
N ALA A 19 5.59 47.24 -35.63
CA ALA A 19 5.53 46.63 -34.32
C ALA A 19 6.81 46.90 -33.50
N PRO A 20 6.74 47.61 -32.36
CA PRO A 20 7.71 47.41 -31.32
C PRO A 20 7.44 46.04 -30.70
N ASP A 21 8.49 45.24 -30.57
CA ASP A 21 8.52 43.96 -29.87
C ASP A 21 8.13 44.18 -28.41
N LEU A 22 6.83 44.15 -28.14
CA LEU A 22 6.23 44.20 -26.82
C LEU A 22 6.12 42.77 -26.34
N GLN A 23 7.16 42.28 -25.67
CA GLN A 23 6.99 41.22 -24.69
C GLN A 23 6.01 41.72 -23.62
N PRO A 24 4.83 41.09 -23.43
CA PRO A 24 4.03 41.33 -22.25
C PRO A 24 4.64 40.54 -21.10
N ALA A 25 5.19 41.28 -20.13
CA ALA A 25 5.41 40.75 -18.79
C ALA A 25 4.05 40.39 -18.15
N ASP A 26 4.05 39.24 -17.50
CA ASP A 26 3.01 38.63 -16.69
C ASP A 26 2.11 39.61 -15.90
N ALA A 27 0.87 39.74 -16.35
CA ALA A 27 -0.30 40.00 -15.51
C ALA A 27 -1.54 39.73 -16.37
N TRP A 28 -2.51 38.97 -15.86
CA TRP A 28 -3.74 38.48 -16.54
C TRP A 28 -3.70 37.08 -17.17
N GLN A 29 -2.83 36.17 -16.73
CA GLN A 29 -3.21 34.76 -16.76
C GLN A 29 -4.18 34.50 -15.61
N VAL A 30 -5.48 34.68 -15.90
CA VAL A 30 -6.50 33.89 -15.23
C VAL A 30 -6.08 32.44 -15.43
N PRO A 31 -5.82 31.64 -14.38
CA PRO A 31 -5.57 30.22 -14.57
C PRO A 31 -6.74 29.69 -15.39
N ALA A 32 -6.46 29.11 -16.56
CA ALA A 32 -7.48 28.38 -17.28
C ALA A 32 -8.12 27.46 -16.26
N PRO A 33 -9.45 27.53 -16.05
CA PRO A 33 -10.06 26.65 -15.10
C PRO A 33 -9.76 25.24 -15.58
N ASP A 34 -9.13 24.47 -14.70
CA ASP A 34 -8.71 23.09 -14.93
C ASP A 34 -9.96 22.21 -15.00
N PHE A 35 -10.68 22.37 -16.11
CA PHE A 35 -11.77 21.51 -16.50
C PHE A 35 -11.16 20.51 -17.47
N ILE A 36 -11.16 19.25 -17.06
CA ILE A 36 -10.70 18.08 -17.81
C ILE A 36 -9.20 17.78 -17.59
N THR A 37 -8.80 17.45 -16.36
CA THR A 37 -8.01 16.23 -16.21
C THR A 37 -9.00 15.07 -16.32
N GLU A 38 -9.27 14.69 -17.57
CA GLU A 38 -9.87 13.42 -17.93
C GLU A 38 -9.22 12.35 -17.07
N HIS A 39 -10.02 11.71 -16.22
CA HIS A 39 -9.57 10.77 -15.19
C HIS A 39 -8.51 9.84 -15.77
N GLN A 40 -7.24 10.16 -15.53
CA GLN A 40 -6.15 9.23 -15.76
C GLN A 40 -6.40 8.12 -14.75
N TYR A 41 -7.10 7.08 -15.21
CA TYR A 41 -6.93 5.74 -14.68
C TYR A 41 -5.44 5.44 -14.83
N SER A 42 -4.63 5.91 -13.89
CA SER A 42 -3.25 5.45 -13.79
C SER A 42 -3.35 3.93 -13.75
N GLU A 43 -2.52 3.24 -14.53
CA GLU A 43 -2.34 1.78 -14.54
C GLU A 43 -1.80 1.25 -13.18
N GLY A 44 -2.24 1.84 -12.06
CA GLY A 44 -1.88 1.48 -10.71
C GLY A 44 -2.88 0.49 -10.13
N THR A 45 -2.38 -0.35 -9.22
CA THR A 45 -3.17 -1.29 -8.43
C THR A 45 -4.38 -0.57 -7.82
N PRO A 46 -5.62 -1.08 -8.01
CA PRO A 46 -6.80 -0.44 -7.44
C PRO A 46 -6.61 -0.29 -5.93
N THR A 47 -6.70 0.93 -5.44
CA THR A 47 -6.59 1.20 -4.00
C THR A 47 -7.98 1.33 -3.41
N PHE A 48 -8.20 0.73 -2.25
CA PHE A 48 -9.39 0.90 -1.45
C PHE A 48 -9.01 1.71 -0.20
N PHE A 49 -9.50 2.95 -0.08
CA PHE A 49 -9.07 3.91 0.96
C PHE A 49 -7.53 4.03 1.05
N GLY A 50 -6.86 4.16 -0.10
CA GLY A 50 -5.40 4.31 -0.16
C GLY A 50 -4.61 3.03 0.09
N VAL A 51 -5.27 1.90 0.39
CA VAL A 51 -4.61 0.59 0.52
C VAL A 51 -4.66 -0.13 -0.83
N PRO A 52 -3.52 -0.53 -1.43
CA PRO A 52 -3.52 -1.27 -2.69
C PRO A 52 -4.16 -2.66 -2.49
N LEU A 53 -5.08 -3.01 -3.39
CA LEU A 53 -5.64 -4.35 -3.49
C LEU A 53 -4.73 -5.19 -4.39
N ASP A 54 -3.69 -5.79 -3.81
CA ASP A 54 -2.73 -6.62 -4.56
C ASP A 54 -3.42 -7.77 -5.31
N GLY A 55 -3.24 -7.82 -6.63
CA GLY A 55 -3.75 -8.89 -7.49
C GLY A 55 -5.25 -8.83 -7.80
N ALA A 56 -6.00 -7.85 -7.28
CA ALA A 56 -7.42 -7.72 -7.57
C ALA A 56 -7.66 -7.00 -8.91
N SER A 57 -8.56 -7.53 -9.74
CA SER A 57 -9.03 -6.82 -10.92
C SER A 57 -9.97 -5.67 -10.53
N MET A 58 -10.11 -4.66 -11.39
CA MET A 58 -11.06 -3.55 -11.17
C MET A 58 -12.49 -4.05 -10.93
N GLN A 59 -12.90 -5.11 -11.63
CA GLN A 59 -14.21 -5.74 -11.43
C GLN A 59 -14.35 -6.39 -10.04
N GLN A 60 -13.28 -7.00 -9.52
CA GLN A 60 -13.28 -7.54 -8.16
C GLN A 60 -13.36 -6.41 -7.11
N ALA A 61 -12.70 -5.29 -7.36
CA ALA A 61 -12.77 -4.12 -6.50
C ALA A 61 -14.20 -3.52 -6.49
N GLU A 62 -14.83 -3.36 -7.65
CA GLU A 62 -16.23 -2.90 -7.76
C GLU A 62 -17.23 -3.86 -7.07
N HIS A 63 -16.99 -5.17 -7.20
CA HIS A 63 -17.80 -6.17 -6.50
C HIS A 63 -17.62 -6.07 -4.99
N ALA A 64 -16.39 -5.92 -4.50
CA ALA A 64 -16.10 -5.73 -3.08
C ALA A 64 -16.76 -4.46 -2.52
N VAL A 65 -16.66 -3.33 -3.25
CA VAL A 65 -17.34 -2.07 -2.91
C VAL A 65 -18.86 -2.27 -2.82
N SER A 66 -19.43 -3.03 -3.74
CA SER A 66 -20.87 -3.33 -3.75
C SER A 66 -21.30 -4.19 -2.56
N GLN A 67 -20.52 -5.21 -2.21
CA GLN A 67 -20.79 -6.03 -1.01
C GLN A 67 -20.70 -5.21 0.28
N MET A 68 -19.70 -4.33 0.38
CA MET A 68 -19.54 -3.44 1.52
C MET A 68 -20.71 -2.47 1.65
N ALA A 69 -21.21 -1.94 0.53
CA ALA A 69 -22.41 -1.10 0.52
C ALA A 69 -23.64 -1.84 1.08
N THR A 70 -23.85 -3.10 0.70
CA THR A 70 -24.95 -3.93 1.23
C THR A 70 -24.82 -4.18 2.73
N VAL A 71 -23.60 -4.44 3.22
CA VAL A 71 -23.34 -4.60 4.66
C VAL A 71 -23.60 -3.30 5.41
N PHE A 72 -23.10 -2.19 4.88
CA PHE A 72 -23.33 -0.84 5.44
C PHE A 72 -24.83 -0.51 5.52
N GLU A 73 -25.58 -0.76 4.44
CA GLU A 73 -27.03 -0.52 4.38
C GLU A 73 -27.75 -1.28 5.49
N ARG A 74 -27.48 -2.58 5.60
CA ARG A 74 -28.05 -3.45 6.64
C ARG A 74 -27.73 -2.95 8.04
N ASP A 75 -26.47 -2.59 8.29
CA ASP A 75 -26.03 -2.16 9.62
C ASP A 75 -26.64 -0.79 9.99
N MET A 76 -26.71 0.16 9.05
CA MET A 76 -27.35 1.46 9.26
C MET A 76 -28.87 1.34 9.45
N ALA A 77 -29.52 0.36 8.80
CA ALA A 77 -30.92 0.04 9.03
C ALA A 77 -31.19 -0.45 10.46
N GLN A 78 -30.26 -1.23 11.06
CA GLN A 78 -30.37 -1.64 12.47
C GLN A 78 -30.36 -0.45 13.43
N TYR A 79 -29.59 0.59 13.10
CA TYR A 79 -29.57 1.85 13.87
C TYR A 79 -30.75 2.78 13.58
N ARG A 80 -31.66 2.38 12.67
CA ARG A 80 -32.85 3.14 12.26
C ARG A 80 -32.54 4.52 11.70
N PHE A 81 -31.46 4.63 10.93
CA PHE A 81 -31.19 5.85 10.18
C PHE A 81 -32.10 5.95 8.95
N ASP A 82 -32.34 7.17 8.48
CA ASP A 82 -33.19 7.40 7.31
C ASP A 82 -32.56 6.82 6.04
N GLY A 83 -33.35 6.07 5.26
CA GLY A 83 -32.86 5.37 4.07
C GLY A 83 -32.18 6.30 3.05
N TRP A 84 -32.72 7.49 2.84
CA TRP A 84 -32.15 8.46 1.88
C TRP A 84 -30.74 8.95 2.28
N LEU A 85 -30.42 9.01 3.58
CA LEU A 85 -29.07 9.35 4.07
C LEU A 85 -28.10 8.19 3.84
N VAL A 86 -28.59 6.96 4.05
CA VAL A 86 -27.84 5.74 3.78
C VAL A 86 -27.52 5.63 2.29
N ASP A 87 -28.51 5.87 1.43
CA ASP A 87 -28.33 5.91 -0.02
C ASP A 87 -27.34 6.99 -0.46
N ALA A 88 -27.41 8.19 0.12
CA ALA A 88 -26.48 9.27 -0.17
C ALA A 88 -25.03 8.90 0.18
N ALA A 89 -24.82 8.22 1.30
CA ALA A 89 -23.50 7.73 1.72
C ALA A 89 -23.00 6.59 0.82
N ILE A 90 -23.86 5.63 0.48
CA ILE A 90 -23.53 4.51 -0.43
C ILE A 90 -23.15 5.04 -1.82
N ASN A 91 -23.91 6.01 -2.34
CA ASN A 91 -23.62 6.61 -3.64
C ASN A 91 -22.26 7.31 -3.63
N TRP A 92 -21.95 8.08 -2.58
CA TRP A 92 -20.62 8.66 -2.43
C TRP A 92 -19.54 7.58 -2.41
N PHE A 93 -19.74 6.52 -1.64
CA PHE A 93 -18.78 5.43 -1.50
C PHE A 93 -18.52 4.73 -2.83
N LYS A 94 -19.57 4.37 -3.59
CA LYS A 94 -19.43 3.74 -4.91
C LYS A 94 -18.70 4.64 -5.91
N SER A 95 -18.94 5.94 -5.88
CA SER A 95 -18.33 6.89 -6.80
C SER A 95 -16.89 7.26 -6.45
N ASN A 96 -16.49 7.19 -5.17
CA ASN A 96 -15.22 7.74 -4.70
C ASN A 96 -14.27 6.71 -4.08
N ALA A 97 -14.72 5.48 -3.76
CA ALA A 97 -13.88 4.49 -3.07
C ALA A 97 -12.69 4.00 -3.91
N LEU A 98 -12.80 4.05 -5.25
CA LEU A 98 -11.77 3.56 -6.18
C LEU A 98 -11.00 4.69 -6.86
N LEU A 99 -11.34 5.95 -6.60
CA LEU A 99 -10.70 7.10 -7.24
C LEU A 99 -9.75 7.81 -6.26
N PRO A 100 -8.58 8.29 -6.72
CA PRO A 100 -7.74 9.15 -5.90
C PRO A 100 -8.48 10.46 -5.63
N ILE A 101 -8.75 10.72 -4.35
CA ILE A 101 -9.40 11.96 -3.92
C ILE A 101 -8.32 13.03 -3.80
N GLY A 102 -8.46 14.10 -4.59
CA GLY A 102 -7.56 15.25 -4.53
C GLY A 102 -7.65 16.02 -3.19
N PRO A 103 -6.72 16.94 -2.94
CA PRO A 103 -6.68 17.72 -1.70
C PRO A 103 -8.02 18.44 -1.48
N THR A 104 -8.68 18.17 -0.35
CA THR A 104 -10.04 18.65 -0.08
C THR A 104 -10.07 19.48 1.20
N SER A 105 -10.47 20.75 1.06
CA SER A 105 -10.68 21.65 2.20
C SER A 105 -12.00 21.31 2.92
N PRO A 106 -12.03 21.35 4.27
CA PRO A 106 -13.24 21.07 5.04
C PRO A 106 -14.26 22.21 4.85
N ASN A 107 -15.46 21.84 4.41
CA ASN A 107 -16.64 22.70 4.24
C ASN A 107 -17.84 22.06 4.96
N HIS A 108 -17.63 21.67 6.22
CA HIS A 108 -18.62 21.05 7.08
C HIS A 108 -18.41 21.49 8.54
N ASN A 109 -19.47 21.43 9.35
CA ASN A 109 -19.43 21.81 10.77
C ASN A 109 -19.43 20.60 11.72
N TYR A 110 -19.14 19.40 11.21
CA TYR A 110 -19.15 18.18 12.02
C TYR A 110 -18.03 18.15 13.05
N ARG A 111 -18.35 17.67 14.26
CA ARG A 111 -17.38 17.48 15.35
C ARG A 111 -16.76 16.09 15.27
N LEU A 112 -15.46 16.01 15.00
CA LEU A 112 -14.72 14.74 14.82
C LEU A 112 -13.95 14.30 16.08
N HIS A 113 -14.32 14.80 17.26
CA HIS A 113 -13.65 14.41 18.50
C HIS A 113 -13.70 12.89 18.72
N GLY A 114 -12.54 12.29 19.01
CA GLY A 114 -12.40 10.85 19.23
C GLY A 114 -12.04 10.04 17.99
N PHE A 115 -12.14 10.63 16.78
CA PHE A 115 -11.69 9.99 15.56
C PHE A 115 -10.25 10.42 15.22
N ARG A 116 -9.38 9.45 14.97
CA ARG A 116 -8.01 9.69 14.48
C ARG A 116 -7.89 9.00 13.14
N PHE A 117 -7.64 9.79 12.10
CA PHE A 117 -7.40 9.30 10.75
C PHE A 117 -5.93 9.51 10.37
N PRO A 118 -5.31 8.55 9.67
CA PRO A 118 -4.02 8.75 9.02
C PRO A 118 -4.02 10.01 8.14
N ALA A 119 -2.85 10.62 7.94
CA ALA A 119 -2.74 11.81 7.09
C ALA A 119 -3.17 11.52 5.63
N SER A 120 -2.93 10.29 5.15
CA SER A 120 -3.34 9.80 3.83
C SER A 120 -4.86 9.82 3.61
N ASP A 121 -5.64 9.67 4.68
CA ASP A 121 -7.08 9.44 4.56
C ASP A 121 -7.88 10.74 4.77
N ARG A 122 -7.20 11.83 5.14
CA ARG A 122 -7.85 13.10 5.52
C ARG A 122 -8.67 13.68 4.38
N ASP A 123 -8.15 13.67 3.16
CA ASP A 123 -8.84 14.24 2.01
C ASP A 123 -10.09 13.44 1.66
N ALA A 124 -10.00 12.11 1.73
CA ALA A 124 -11.14 11.22 1.54
C ALA A 124 -12.23 11.45 2.59
N VAL A 125 -11.84 11.52 3.86
CA VAL A 125 -12.75 11.81 4.97
C VAL A 125 -13.39 13.19 4.81
N ASN A 126 -12.62 14.23 4.49
CA ASN A 126 -13.15 15.58 4.28
C ASN A 126 -14.13 15.63 3.10
N SER A 127 -13.82 14.93 2.00
CA SER A 127 -14.72 14.83 0.84
C SER A 127 -16.05 14.17 1.21
N PHE A 128 -16.01 13.07 1.97
CA PHE A 128 -17.21 12.43 2.49
C PHE A 128 -18.03 13.37 3.39
N LEU A 129 -17.37 14.03 4.33
CA LEU A 129 -18.03 14.94 5.26
C LEU A 129 -18.65 16.14 4.56
N ASN A 130 -17.98 16.69 3.55
CA ASN A 130 -18.52 17.75 2.70
C ASN A 130 -19.78 17.28 1.94
N HIS A 131 -19.75 16.06 1.40
CA HIS A 131 -20.91 15.47 0.74
C HIS A 131 -22.08 15.30 1.70
N MET A 132 -21.83 14.76 2.89
CA MET A 132 -22.86 14.58 3.92
C MET A 132 -23.41 15.92 4.42
N ALA A 133 -22.59 16.97 4.49
CA ALA A 133 -23.03 18.32 4.84
C ALA A 133 -23.99 18.90 3.79
N ARG A 134 -23.73 18.69 2.49
CA ARG A 134 -24.61 19.17 1.40
C ARG A 134 -26.00 18.55 1.45
N VAL A 135 -26.10 17.30 1.90
CA VAL A 135 -27.38 16.60 2.07
C VAL A 135 -27.99 16.83 3.47
N ASN A 136 -27.46 17.77 4.26
CA ASN A 136 -27.93 18.10 5.61
C ASN A 136 -27.97 16.89 6.57
N ALA A 137 -26.98 15.99 6.47
CA ALA A 137 -26.92 14.85 7.36
C ALA A 137 -26.72 15.28 8.83
N PRO A 138 -27.39 14.64 9.79
CA PRO A 138 -27.18 14.95 11.20
C PRO A 138 -25.81 14.45 11.67
N GLN A 139 -25.22 15.16 12.63
CA GLN A 139 -23.95 14.79 13.28
C GLN A 139 -23.89 13.32 13.71
N ARG A 140 -25.00 12.80 14.27
CA ARG A 140 -25.08 11.42 14.75
C ARG A 140 -24.91 10.39 13.63
N PHE A 141 -25.49 10.65 12.46
CA PHE A 141 -25.37 9.77 11.30
C PHE A 141 -23.91 9.73 10.84
N VAL A 142 -23.31 10.91 10.66
CA VAL A 142 -21.91 11.03 10.24
C VAL A 142 -20.96 10.33 11.20
N GLN A 143 -21.15 10.47 12.51
CA GLN A 143 -20.35 9.76 13.50
C GLN A 143 -20.52 8.24 13.40
N ALA A 144 -21.73 7.74 13.14
CA ALA A 144 -21.97 6.32 12.93
C ALA A 144 -21.26 5.81 11.68
N CYS A 145 -21.28 6.56 10.57
CA CYS A 145 -20.54 6.20 9.36
C CYS A 145 -19.02 6.14 9.61
N LEU A 146 -18.45 7.15 10.26
CA LEU A 146 -17.02 7.18 10.58
C LEU A 146 -16.60 6.05 11.52
N TRP A 147 -17.46 5.74 12.50
CA TRP A 147 -17.23 4.61 13.40
C TRP A 147 -17.27 3.28 12.67
N TRP A 148 -18.25 3.09 11.77
CA TRP A 148 -18.37 1.89 10.95
C TRP A 148 -17.15 1.69 10.02
N ILE A 149 -16.66 2.76 9.38
CA ILE A 149 -15.45 2.71 8.55
C ILE A 149 -14.22 2.32 9.40
N ASN A 150 -14.08 2.88 10.60
CA ASN A 150 -12.97 2.54 11.50
C ASN A 150 -13.04 1.08 11.97
N GLN A 151 -14.24 0.57 12.28
CA GLN A 151 -14.48 -0.85 12.59
C GLN A 151 -14.06 -1.77 11.44
N LEU A 152 -14.40 -1.42 10.21
CA LEU A 152 -14.02 -2.20 9.03
C LEU A 152 -12.50 -2.25 8.84
N GLY A 153 -11.82 -1.10 9.02
CA GLY A 153 -10.35 -1.04 8.99
C GLY A 153 -9.68 -1.91 10.06
N GLN A 154 -10.22 -1.92 11.30
CA GLN A 154 -9.72 -2.76 12.39
C GLN A 154 -9.94 -4.26 12.13
N GLN A 155 -11.08 -4.64 11.56
CA GLN A 155 -11.34 -6.04 11.17
C GLN A 155 -10.39 -6.51 10.07
N GLN A 156 -10.11 -5.67 9.07
CA GLN A 156 -9.14 -6.00 8.02
C GLN A 156 -7.72 -6.17 8.57
N GLN A 157 -7.27 -5.28 9.46
CA GLN A 157 -5.97 -5.43 10.12
C GLN A 157 -5.92 -6.70 10.97
N THR A 158 -7.02 -7.07 11.64
CA THR A 158 -7.10 -8.31 12.43
C THR A 158 -7.07 -9.55 11.53
N GLN A 159 -7.73 -9.52 10.36
CA GLN A 159 -7.68 -10.61 9.38
C GLN A 159 -6.30 -10.77 8.72
N GLN A 160 -5.58 -9.68 8.45
CA GLN A 160 -4.18 -9.78 7.99
C GLN A 160 -3.25 -10.40 9.04
N HIS A 161 -3.48 -10.14 10.33
CA HIS A 161 -2.75 -10.82 11.40
C HIS A 161 -3.17 -12.30 11.56
N GLN A 162 -4.43 -12.64 11.29
CA GLN A 162 -4.93 -14.04 11.37
C GLN A 162 -4.60 -14.89 10.14
N GLN A 163 -4.43 -14.31 8.95
CA GLN A 163 -3.94 -15.05 7.77
C GLN A 163 -2.50 -15.54 7.94
N HIS A 164 -1.73 -14.98 8.88
CA HIS A 164 -0.44 -15.52 9.30
C HIS A 164 -0.54 -16.57 10.42
N GLN A 165 -1.73 -16.89 10.95
CA GLN A 165 -1.91 -17.83 12.06
C GLN A 165 -2.75 -19.08 11.73
N HIS A 166 -3.36 -19.19 10.55
CA HIS A 166 -4.05 -20.41 10.11
C HIS A 166 -3.39 -21.03 8.88
N ALA A 167 -2.08 -21.27 8.94
CA ALA A 167 -1.54 -22.36 8.13
C ALA A 167 -2.00 -23.67 8.78
N ALA A 168 -2.65 -24.56 8.02
CA ALA A 168 -2.99 -25.89 8.51
C ALA A 168 -1.71 -26.55 9.03
N THR A 169 -1.71 -26.99 10.28
CA THR A 169 -0.58 -27.77 10.80
C THR A 169 -0.84 -29.25 10.55
N LEU A 170 0.20 -30.07 10.73
CA LEU A 170 0.05 -31.53 10.66
C LEU A 170 -1.03 -32.07 11.60
N ASP A 171 -1.31 -31.39 12.71
CA ASP A 171 -2.32 -31.79 13.69
C ASP A 171 -3.76 -31.54 13.22
N ASP A 172 -3.94 -30.63 12.25
CA ASP A 172 -5.25 -30.33 11.64
C ASP A 172 -5.62 -31.29 10.49
N LEU A 173 -4.67 -32.15 10.06
CA LEU A 173 -4.87 -33.08 8.95
C LEU A 173 -5.57 -34.37 9.38
N THR A 174 -6.39 -34.91 8.49
CA THR A 174 -6.89 -36.29 8.66
C THR A 174 -5.77 -37.31 8.50
N ASP A 175 -5.91 -38.51 9.09
CA ASP A 175 -4.91 -39.60 8.97
C ASP A 175 -4.52 -39.91 7.51
N ALA A 176 -5.50 -39.84 6.60
CA ALA A 176 -5.30 -40.07 5.18
C ALA A 176 -4.45 -38.96 4.53
N GLU A 177 -4.71 -37.69 4.88
CA GLU A 177 -3.94 -36.54 4.40
C GLU A 177 -2.52 -36.56 4.97
N PHE A 178 -2.37 -36.84 6.27
CA PHE A 178 -1.08 -36.98 6.92
C PHE A 178 -0.20 -38.03 6.23
N ALA A 179 -0.75 -39.21 5.92
CA ALA A 179 -0.02 -40.26 5.22
C ALA A 179 0.43 -39.83 3.81
N ILE A 180 -0.37 -39.01 3.11
CA ILE A 180 0.00 -38.43 1.81
C ILE A 180 1.15 -37.43 1.97
N VAL A 181 1.07 -36.52 2.95
CA VAL A 181 2.12 -35.53 3.23
C VAL A 181 3.42 -36.24 3.60
N GLN A 182 3.37 -37.23 4.51
CA GLN A 182 4.55 -37.97 4.94
C GLN A 182 5.22 -38.73 3.78
N LYS A 183 4.44 -39.38 2.91
CA LYS A 183 4.97 -40.11 1.74
C LYS A 183 5.62 -39.18 0.71
N ARG A 184 5.15 -37.93 0.61
CA ARG A 184 5.66 -36.94 -0.35
C ARG A 184 6.78 -36.09 0.21
N ALA A 185 6.87 -35.94 1.54
CA ALA A 185 7.77 -35.00 2.21
C ALA A 185 9.22 -35.10 1.73
N GLU A 186 9.78 -36.30 1.59
CA GLU A 186 11.16 -36.49 1.14
C GLU A 186 11.36 -36.08 -0.33
N ARG A 187 10.40 -36.40 -1.19
CA ARG A 187 10.41 -35.98 -2.60
C ARG A 187 10.28 -34.47 -2.74
N ASP A 188 9.37 -33.87 -1.97
CA ASP A 188 9.13 -32.43 -2.01
C ASP A 188 10.34 -31.66 -1.46
N LEU A 189 11.00 -32.20 -0.42
CA LEU A 189 12.28 -31.70 0.08
C LEU A 189 13.38 -31.72 -1.00
N GLU A 190 13.58 -32.85 -1.68
CA GLU A 190 14.60 -32.95 -2.72
C GLU A 190 14.30 -32.07 -3.94
N ASN A 191 13.02 -31.95 -4.32
CA ASN A 191 12.57 -31.02 -5.37
C ASN A 191 12.84 -29.56 -4.97
N GLY A 192 12.48 -29.16 -3.74
CA GLY A 192 12.77 -27.83 -3.21
C GLY A 192 14.26 -27.52 -3.22
N LYS A 193 15.11 -28.47 -2.76
CA LYS A 193 16.57 -28.33 -2.83
C LYS A 193 17.07 -28.21 -4.27
N ALA A 194 16.52 -28.96 -5.21
CA ALA A 194 16.92 -28.90 -6.62
C ALA A 194 16.62 -27.52 -7.23
N ILE A 195 15.42 -26.98 -6.98
CA ILE A 195 15.01 -25.63 -7.40
C ILE A 195 15.98 -24.58 -6.82
N LEU A 196 16.27 -24.66 -5.52
CA LEU A 196 17.19 -23.74 -4.86
C LEU A 196 18.63 -23.87 -5.38
N ARG A 197 19.12 -25.08 -5.66
CA ARG A 197 20.44 -25.29 -6.28
C ARG A 197 20.52 -24.67 -7.67
N GLN A 198 19.47 -24.83 -8.48
CA GLN A 198 19.40 -24.22 -9.80
C GLN A 198 19.40 -22.69 -9.71
N LYS A 199 18.65 -22.12 -8.76
CA LYS A 199 18.52 -20.67 -8.60
C LYS A 199 19.76 -20.01 -7.99
N TRP A 200 20.33 -20.60 -6.94
CA TRP A 200 21.47 -20.02 -6.22
C TRP A 200 22.83 -20.46 -6.76
N GLY A 201 22.88 -21.51 -7.59
CA GLY A 201 24.10 -22.00 -8.21
C GLY A 201 25.19 -22.32 -7.18
N SER A 202 26.39 -21.77 -7.39
CA SER A 202 27.56 -21.98 -6.51
C SER A 202 27.38 -21.44 -5.09
N GLN A 203 26.45 -20.49 -4.87
CA GLN A 203 26.20 -19.90 -3.56
C GLN A 203 25.24 -20.74 -2.69
N TYR A 204 24.62 -21.79 -3.26
CA TYR A 204 23.61 -22.59 -2.58
C TYR A 204 24.04 -23.05 -1.17
N THR A 205 25.22 -23.63 -1.04
CA THR A 205 25.72 -24.16 0.23
C THR A 205 25.96 -23.06 1.27
N GLN A 206 26.38 -21.86 0.85
CA GLN A 206 26.61 -20.74 1.75
C GLN A 206 25.28 -20.16 2.24
N ARG A 207 24.33 -19.94 1.33
CA ARG A 207 22.99 -19.43 1.65
C ARG A 207 22.21 -20.37 2.56
N MET A 208 22.29 -21.69 2.32
CA MET A 208 21.67 -22.68 3.20
C MET A 208 22.24 -22.65 4.62
N LYS A 209 23.54 -22.37 4.81
CA LYS A 209 24.12 -22.20 6.15
C LYS A 209 23.52 -20.98 6.88
N VAL A 210 23.28 -19.88 6.16
CA VAL A 210 22.64 -18.68 6.70
C VAL A 210 21.21 -19.01 7.15
N VAL A 211 20.44 -19.71 6.31
CA VAL A 211 19.07 -20.13 6.66
C VAL A 211 19.06 -21.05 7.88
N GLN A 212 19.94 -22.06 7.92
CA GLN A 212 20.03 -22.99 9.06
C GLN A 212 20.39 -22.27 10.36
N ALA A 213 21.36 -21.36 10.32
CA ALA A 213 21.72 -20.53 11.48
C ALA A 213 20.54 -19.64 11.92
N HIS A 214 19.76 -19.11 10.97
CA HIS A 214 18.57 -18.32 11.28
C HIS A 214 17.50 -19.17 11.97
N ILE A 215 17.15 -20.34 11.41
CA ILE A 215 16.17 -21.27 12.00
C ILE A 215 16.58 -21.71 13.41
N ALA A 216 17.87 -21.97 13.63
CA ALA A 216 18.39 -22.33 14.95
C ALA A 216 18.21 -21.22 16.00
N ASN A 217 18.15 -19.95 15.57
CA ASN A 217 17.94 -18.80 16.43
C ASN A 217 16.46 -18.38 16.55
N LEU A 218 15.54 -19.02 15.83
CA LEU A 218 14.11 -18.75 15.98
C LEU A 218 13.61 -19.25 17.35
N PRO A 219 12.63 -18.53 17.97
CA PRO A 219 11.89 -19.03 19.12
C PRO A 219 11.31 -20.43 18.87
N ALA A 220 11.27 -21.27 19.92
CA ALA A 220 10.82 -22.66 19.80
C ALA A 220 9.45 -22.79 19.11
N VAL A 221 8.49 -21.94 19.48
CA VAL A 221 7.14 -21.91 18.88
C VAL A 221 7.18 -21.66 17.37
N GLN A 222 8.07 -20.78 16.89
CA GLN A 222 8.18 -20.49 15.46
C GLN A 222 8.89 -21.63 14.70
N ARG A 223 9.84 -22.31 15.35
CA ARG A 223 10.52 -23.47 14.77
C ARG A 223 9.57 -24.64 14.62
N GLU A 224 8.80 -24.93 15.66
CA GLU A 224 7.76 -25.94 15.65
C GLU A 224 6.72 -25.65 14.56
N PHE A 225 6.27 -24.39 14.45
CA PHE A 225 5.38 -23.99 13.37
C PHE A 225 6.00 -24.22 11.98
N LEU A 226 7.29 -23.93 11.76
CA LEU A 226 7.95 -24.20 10.48
C LEU A 226 7.97 -25.70 10.14
N GLU A 227 8.13 -26.55 11.15
CA GLU A 227 8.23 -28.00 11.02
C GLU A 227 6.85 -28.67 10.80
N THR A 228 5.79 -28.09 11.36
CA THR A 228 4.43 -28.67 11.32
C THR A 228 3.49 -27.98 10.34
N ALA A 229 3.76 -26.74 9.93
CA ALA A 229 2.89 -26.02 9.00
C ALA A 229 2.93 -26.64 7.59
N VAL A 230 1.78 -26.63 6.95
CA VAL A 230 1.57 -27.17 5.61
C VAL A 230 1.11 -26.05 4.68
N CYS A 231 1.81 -25.87 3.56
CA CYS A 231 1.44 -24.96 2.49
C CYS A 231 0.18 -25.43 1.76
N GLN A 232 -0.45 -24.51 1.02
CA GLN A 232 -1.44 -24.87 0.02
C GLN A 232 -0.84 -25.91 -0.94
N GLY A 233 -1.52 -27.06 -1.09
CA GLY A 233 -1.05 -28.20 -1.89
C GLY A 233 -0.44 -29.36 -1.08
N GLY A 234 -0.40 -29.27 0.26
CA GLY A 234 0.01 -30.39 1.12
C GLY A 234 1.53 -30.56 1.26
N MET A 235 2.31 -29.54 0.94
CA MET A 235 3.76 -29.55 1.12
C MET A 235 4.11 -28.91 2.47
N LEU A 236 5.05 -29.50 3.22
CA LEU A 236 5.53 -28.88 4.46
C LEU A 236 6.16 -27.51 4.18
N LEU A 237 5.87 -26.54 5.03
CA LEU A 237 6.35 -25.17 4.91
C LEU A 237 7.88 -25.11 4.87
N ALA A 238 8.56 -25.93 5.68
CA ALA A 238 10.01 -26.08 5.68
C ALA A 238 10.61 -26.64 4.37
N ASN A 239 9.81 -27.33 3.55
CA ASN A 239 10.26 -27.91 2.28
C ASN A 239 10.01 -26.98 1.09
N ALA A 240 9.17 -25.96 1.25
CA ALA A 240 8.83 -25.02 0.20
C ALA A 240 10.03 -24.11 -0.14
N PRO A 241 10.49 -24.05 -1.40
CA PRO A 241 11.63 -23.23 -1.78
C PRO A 241 11.38 -21.74 -1.53
N GLU A 242 10.15 -21.25 -1.70
CA GLU A 242 9.76 -19.86 -1.46
C GLU A 242 9.89 -19.48 0.02
N THR A 243 9.53 -20.39 0.92
CA THR A 243 9.71 -20.20 2.37
C THR A 243 11.19 -20.11 2.72
N ILE A 244 12.02 -21.01 2.18
CA ILE A 244 13.46 -21.01 2.43
C ILE A 244 14.10 -19.72 1.92
N GLU A 245 13.66 -19.20 0.78
CA GLU A 245 14.09 -17.89 0.26
C GLU A 245 13.66 -16.73 1.15
N ARG A 246 12.43 -16.75 1.65
CA ARG A 246 11.94 -15.72 2.58
C ARG A 246 12.72 -15.74 3.89
N LEU A 247 13.02 -16.93 4.44
CA LEU A 247 13.86 -17.07 5.63
C LEU A 247 15.28 -16.57 5.39
N TYR A 248 15.85 -16.83 4.22
CA TYR A 248 17.14 -16.28 3.82
C TYR A 248 17.10 -14.74 3.76
N ALA A 249 16.08 -14.18 3.10
CA ALA A 249 15.90 -12.74 3.01
C ALA A 249 15.71 -12.11 4.40
N GLU A 250 14.90 -12.72 5.27
CA GLU A 250 14.70 -12.25 6.64
C GLU A 250 16.01 -12.28 7.44
N ALA A 251 16.78 -13.36 7.33
CA ALA A 251 18.06 -13.50 8.03
C ALA A 251 19.05 -12.37 7.70
N ILE A 252 19.03 -11.87 6.46
CA ILE A 252 19.90 -10.80 5.98
C ILE A 252 19.29 -9.43 6.25
N ASN A 253 17.99 -9.28 6.05
CA ASN A 253 17.29 -8.00 6.01
C ASN A 253 16.72 -7.55 7.36
N LYS A 254 16.83 -8.34 8.43
CA LYS A 254 16.22 -8.06 9.76
C LYS A 254 16.55 -6.69 10.38
N SER A 255 17.44 -5.91 9.77
CA SER A 255 17.80 -4.56 10.22
C SER A 255 18.32 -3.65 9.11
N ILE A 256 18.06 -3.93 7.83
CA ILE A 256 18.47 -3.01 6.77
C ILE A 256 17.57 -1.78 6.84
N ASN A 257 18.16 -0.63 7.12
CA ASN A 257 17.45 0.65 7.05
C ASN A 257 17.67 1.25 5.66
N PRO A 258 16.67 1.25 4.75
CA PRO A 258 16.84 1.77 3.40
C PRO A 258 17.22 3.26 3.38
N GLY A 259 16.91 4.02 4.44
CA GLY A 259 17.32 5.42 4.59
C GLY A 259 18.79 5.63 4.96
N ASN A 260 19.56 4.57 5.26
CA ASN A 260 20.96 4.66 5.68
C ASN A 260 21.86 3.56 5.08
N LEU A 261 21.63 3.20 3.82
CA LEU A 261 22.42 2.17 3.12
C LEU A 261 23.93 2.46 3.15
N ALA A 262 24.33 3.70 2.87
CA ALA A 262 25.74 4.10 2.82
C ALA A 262 26.46 3.93 4.17
N GLY A 263 25.80 4.31 5.27
CA GLY A 263 26.35 4.16 6.61
C GLY A 263 26.52 2.69 7.01
N GLU A 264 25.58 1.85 6.61
CA GLU A 264 25.61 0.41 6.88
C GLU A 264 26.73 -0.31 6.11
N ILE A 265 26.90 0.03 4.83
CA ILE A 265 28.03 -0.45 4.00
C ILE A 265 29.35 -0.05 4.67
N ALA A 266 29.52 1.23 5.02
CA ALA A 266 30.75 1.72 5.64
C ALA A 266 31.07 1.03 6.97
N ALA A 267 30.05 0.73 7.79
CA ALA A 267 30.23 0.00 9.04
C ALA A 267 30.73 -1.43 8.82
N ILE A 268 30.16 -2.14 7.84
CA ILE A 268 30.60 -3.50 7.50
C ILE A 268 32.00 -3.49 6.88
N GLU A 269 32.30 -2.55 5.98
CA GLU A 269 33.64 -2.38 5.42
C GLU A 269 34.68 -2.04 6.49
N GLN A 270 34.30 -1.29 7.52
CA GLN A 270 35.18 -1.00 8.64
C GLN A 270 35.53 -2.29 9.38
N VAL A 271 34.56 -3.17 9.66
CA VAL A 271 34.84 -4.50 10.23
C VAL A 271 35.78 -5.29 9.34
N MET A 272 35.57 -5.25 8.01
CA MET A 272 36.47 -5.92 7.06
C MET A 272 37.91 -5.38 7.12
N LYS A 273 38.09 -4.07 7.37
CA LYS A 273 39.40 -3.42 7.49
C LYS A 273 40.06 -3.66 8.85
N THR A 274 39.31 -3.57 9.94
CA THR A 274 39.86 -3.62 11.31
C THR A 274 39.89 -5.03 11.91
N ASP A 275 38.92 -5.87 11.58
CA ASP A 275 38.78 -7.25 12.07
C ASP A 275 38.37 -8.18 10.93
N ARG A 276 39.31 -8.38 10.01
CA ARG A 276 39.12 -9.23 8.83
C ARG A 276 38.79 -10.68 9.19
N LYS A 277 39.28 -11.16 10.33
CA LYS A 277 39.02 -12.53 10.79
C LYS A 277 37.53 -12.69 11.11
N ARG A 278 36.96 -11.75 11.87
CA ARG A 278 35.52 -11.73 12.17
C ARG A 278 34.68 -11.66 10.90
N TYR A 279 35.01 -10.75 9.98
CA TYR A 279 34.32 -10.63 8.70
C TYR A 279 34.32 -11.96 7.93
N ASN A 280 35.49 -12.60 7.80
CA ASN A 280 35.61 -13.86 7.06
C ASN A 280 34.86 -15.03 7.73
N SER A 281 34.73 -15.02 9.06
CA SER A 281 33.97 -16.05 9.79
C SER A 281 32.45 -15.84 9.74
N ASP A 282 31.99 -14.60 9.53
CA ASP A 282 30.57 -14.24 9.55
C ASP A 282 29.98 -14.21 8.15
N VAL A 283 29.37 -15.33 7.74
CA VAL A 283 28.75 -15.49 6.42
C VAL A 283 27.55 -14.55 6.26
N VAL A 284 26.79 -14.29 7.34
CA VAL A 284 25.61 -13.41 7.28
C VAL A 284 26.04 -11.99 6.95
N LEU A 285 27.11 -11.53 7.59
CA LEU A 285 27.66 -10.19 7.38
C LEU A 285 28.22 -10.01 5.95
N GLN A 286 28.79 -11.07 5.36
CA GLN A 286 29.23 -11.08 3.96
C GLN A 286 28.05 -11.00 2.97
N GLU A 287 27.01 -11.83 3.16
CA GLU A 287 25.83 -11.81 2.28
C GLU A 287 25.06 -10.50 2.41
N ARG A 288 25.01 -9.93 3.61
CA ARG A 288 24.43 -8.61 3.84
C ARG A 288 25.14 -7.51 3.08
N LEU A 289 26.47 -7.50 3.11
CA LEU A 289 27.23 -6.53 2.31
C LEU A 289 26.91 -6.66 0.81
N ARG A 290 26.81 -7.88 0.28
CA ARG A 290 26.43 -8.11 -1.12
C ARG A 290 25.02 -7.61 -1.42
N ALA A 291 24.06 -7.88 -0.54
CA ALA A 291 22.69 -7.40 -0.70
C ALA A 291 22.62 -5.85 -0.70
N LEU A 292 23.36 -5.20 0.21
CA LEU A 292 23.46 -3.74 0.26
C LEU A 292 24.07 -3.16 -1.03
N TYR A 293 25.07 -3.83 -1.61
CA TYR A 293 25.62 -3.43 -2.91
C TYR A 293 24.63 -3.58 -4.05
N SER A 294 23.90 -4.70 -4.12
CA SER A 294 22.82 -4.87 -5.10
C SER A 294 21.77 -3.76 -5.01
N MET A 295 21.32 -3.40 -3.79
CA MET A 295 20.35 -2.32 -3.57
C MET A 295 20.90 -0.94 -3.97
N ARG A 296 22.17 -0.65 -3.69
CA ARG A 296 22.80 0.63 -4.07
C ARG A 296 22.97 0.76 -5.58
N ASP A 297 23.36 -0.33 -6.22
CA ASP A 297 23.74 -0.34 -7.65
C ASP A 297 22.54 -0.62 -8.57
N GLY A 298 21.36 -0.93 -8.00
CA GLY A 298 20.09 -1.08 -8.73
C GLY A 298 19.93 -2.42 -9.47
N ASN A 299 20.61 -3.48 -9.02
CA ASN A 299 20.55 -4.83 -9.59
C ASN A 299 19.61 -5.76 -8.82
#